data_AF-A0ABD0WBG5-F1
#
_entry.id   AF-A0ABD0WBG5-F1
#
_cell.length_a   1.000
_cell.length_b   1.000
_cell.length_c   1.000
_cell.angle_alpha   90.00
_cell.angle_beta   90.00
_cell.angle_gamma   90.00
#
_symmetry.space_group_name_H-M   'P 1'
#
loop_
_entity.id
_entity.type
_entity.pdbx_description
1 polymer ?
#
loop_
_entity_poly.entity_id
_entity_poly.type
_entity_poly.pdbx_seq_one_letter_code
_entity_poly.pdbx_strand_id
1 'polypeptide(L)'
;MRMKTTQSLLSSFPCFIWAVRDFTLEHKINGKYVTEDQYLDYALTLKPGTSRTVKEFNLPRECIRNYFPSRKCFTFPFPTNPENLSRLESLDPAELSPDFQKVSDHFCKFIFERSEVKKLKDGHTVTGRVFGQLVKTYVDTISSGEVPFLENAVIAMAKIENESAVKEGLEVYQSGMEKLKDSFPLELKDVSSEHQRLNSLATQTFMKRSFKDSEGIFMKCLEEDINKLFDGYLCQNQEASKKRCENLLSSLCAPMTEKLKKGFYAKSGGYELFSQDLENIVKEYKMEANKGVKAEDTLEEFLKKKLVDSKAILQADKKLTEKEKKIMEEIEKSVLLAQEINTKEQKQQQLEEKMKAERRSNEERMSQMKEKMDEEIRLQREEAKRAMDSKLREQADLLEKGFKEKADRMTKEMEDFRKKNKEAEKKSDQLFKNMIENMNKRHDETMKLMMRQHSEQMKAIMSMPRPKSDSSSLILRVIVGVLSSGLFPGSCPR
;
A
#
# COMPACT_ATOMS: atom_id res chain seq x y z
N MET A 1 -29.38 -12.38 -33.02
CA MET A 1 -28.23 -12.03 -32.15
C MET A 1 -27.11 -11.43 -33.01
N ARG A 2 -27.04 -10.11 -33.15
CA ARG A 2 -25.89 -9.46 -33.82
C ARG A 2 -24.73 -9.47 -32.82
N MET A 3 -23.82 -10.43 -32.96
CA MET A 3 -22.58 -10.48 -32.18
C MET A 3 -21.68 -9.32 -32.60
N LYS A 4 -21.83 -8.17 -31.93
CA LYS A 4 -20.86 -7.08 -32.04
C LYS A 4 -19.56 -7.55 -31.37
N THR A 5 -18.57 -7.83 -32.21
CA THR A 5 -17.14 -8.06 -31.92
C THR A 5 -16.80 -9.16 -30.90
N THR A 6 -16.65 -10.38 -31.43
CA THR A 6 -15.85 -11.50 -30.88
C THR A 6 -14.38 -11.15 -30.56
N GLN A 7 -13.93 -9.93 -30.89
CA GLN A 7 -12.54 -9.49 -30.86
C GLN A 7 -11.89 -9.39 -29.47
N SER A 8 -12.64 -9.20 -28.37
CA SER A 8 -12.05 -9.03 -27.04
C SER A 8 -12.10 -10.27 -26.15
N LEU A 9 -12.78 -11.35 -26.57
CA LEU A 9 -13.13 -12.47 -25.70
C LEU A 9 -12.08 -13.59 -25.64
N LEU A 10 -11.18 -13.66 -26.61
CA LEU A 10 -10.32 -14.84 -26.83
C LEU A 10 -9.26 -15.10 -25.75
N SER A 11 -8.81 -14.06 -25.03
CA SER A 11 -7.93 -14.26 -23.87
C SER A 11 -8.66 -14.82 -22.65
N SER A 12 -10.00 -14.84 -22.64
CA SER A 12 -10.80 -15.23 -21.47
C SER A 12 -11.35 -16.64 -21.50
N PHE A 13 -11.31 -17.32 -22.65
CA PHE A 13 -11.86 -18.66 -22.81
C PHE A 13 -10.83 -19.73 -22.40
N PRO A 14 -11.26 -20.81 -21.71
CA PRO A 14 -10.36 -21.86 -21.26
C PRO A 14 -9.83 -22.72 -22.41
N CYS A 15 -8.94 -23.68 -22.11
CA CYS A 15 -8.68 -24.79 -23.01
C CYS A 15 -9.97 -25.62 -23.19
N PHE A 16 -10.30 -25.97 -24.44
CA PHE A 16 -11.41 -26.87 -24.72
C PHE A 16 -10.93 -28.32 -24.74
N ILE A 17 -11.49 -29.14 -23.87
CA ILE A 17 -11.15 -30.56 -23.81
C ILE A 17 -12.40 -31.37 -24.17
N TRP A 18 -12.34 -32.11 -25.28
CA TRP A 18 -13.40 -33.03 -25.66
C TRP A 18 -13.08 -34.44 -25.14
N ALA A 19 -13.78 -34.83 -24.08
CA ALA A 19 -13.78 -36.20 -23.58
C ALA A 19 -14.88 -37.00 -24.29
N VAL A 20 -14.51 -37.78 -25.31
CA VAL A 20 -15.44 -38.63 -26.07
C VAL A 20 -15.57 -39.96 -25.36
N ARG A 21 -16.73 -40.19 -24.73
CA ARG A 21 -17.02 -41.44 -24.01
C ARG A 21 -17.47 -42.54 -24.98
N ASP A 22 -17.25 -43.78 -24.58
CA ASP A 22 -17.69 -44.99 -25.30
C ASP A 22 -17.27 -44.99 -26.77
N PHE A 23 -16.00 -44.64 -27.01
CA PHE A 23 -15.46 -44.49 -28.35
C PHE A 23 -15.31 -45.85 -29.04
N THR A 24 -15.99 -46.01 -30.18
CA THR A 24 -16.11 -47.28 -30.90
C THR A 24 -15.48 -47.26 -32.30
N LEU A 25 -15.03 -46.10 -32.77
CA LEU A 25 -14.40 -45.99 -34.09
C LEU A 25 -12.96 -46.48 -34.01
N GLU A 26 -12.46 -47.05 -35.10
CA GLU A 26 -11.01 -47.15 -35.27
C GLU A 26 -10.44 -45.73 -35.38
N HIS A 27 -9.32 -45.46 -34.72
CA HIS A 27 -8.57 -44.20 -34.86
C HIS A 27 -7.91 -44.11 -36.25
N LYS A 28 -8.68 -44.24 -37.34
CA LYS A 28 -8.23 -44.17 -38.72
C LYS A 28 -8.99 -43.11 -39.51
N ILE A 29 -8.25 -42.27 -40.20
CA ILE A 29 -8.79 -41.31 -41.17
C ILE A 29 -8.11 -41.61 -42.50
N ASN A 30 -8.90 -41.86 -43.55
CA ASN A 30 -8.39 -42.27 -44.86
C ASN A 30 -7.39 -43.45 -44.78
N GLY A 31 -7.70 -44.43 -43.93
CA GLY A 31 -6.89 -45.64 -43.73
C GLY A 31 -5.62 -45.47 -42.88
N LYS A 32 -5.28 -44.24 -42.44
CA LYS A 32 -4.10 -43.98 -41.61
C LYS A 32 -4.48 -43.80 -40.14
N TYR A 33 -3.69 -44.38 -39.23
CA TYR A 33 -3.87 -44.16 -37.81
C TYR A 33 -3.62 -42.69 -37.44
N VAL A 34 -4.49 -42.14 -36.61
CA VAL A 34 -4.43 -40.75 -36.14
C VAL A 34 -4.46 -40.68 -34.62
N THR A 35 -3.94 -39.58 -34.06
CA THR A 35 -4.11 -39.27 -32.64
C THR A 35 -5.53 -38.77 -32.37
N GLU A 36 -5.92 -38.73 -31.09
CA GLU A 36 -7.19 -38.18 -30.62
C GLU A 36 -7.33 -36.71 -31.02
N ASP A 37 -6.23 -35.95 -30.93
CA ASP A 37 -6.20 -34.53 -31.33
C ASP A 37 -6.38 -34.38 -32.85
N GLN A 38 -5.76 -35.25 -33.65
CA GLN A 38 -5.98 -35.27 -35.10
C GLN A 38 -7.42 -35.67 -35.46
N TYR A 39 -8.02 -36.57 -34.69
CA TYR A 39 -9.44 -36.90 -34.82
C TYR A 39 -10.33 -35.68 -34.53
N LEU A 40 -10.02 -34.90 -33.48
CA LEU A 40 -10.72 -33.65 -33.18
C LEU A 40 -10.59 -32.63 -34.30
N ASP A 41 -9.38 -32.42 -34.82
CA ASP A 41 -9.15 -31.48 -35.93
C ASP A 41 -9.92 -31.90 -37.20
N TYR A 42 -10.02 -33.20 -37.47
CA TYR A 42 -10.85 -33.72 -38.53
C TYR A 42 -12.34 -33.45 -38.28
N ALA A 43 -12.85 -33.74 -37.07
CA ALA A 43 -14.24 -33.50 -36.70
C ALA A 43 -14.66 -32.03 -36.82
N LEU A 44 -13.71 -31.11 -36.59
CA LEU A 44 -13.87 -29.65 -36.72
C LEU A 44 -13.60 -29.10 -38.13
N THR A 45 -13.37 -29.97 -39.12
CA THR A 45 -13.17 -29.55 -40.51
C THR A 45 -14.44 -28.89 -41.06
N LEU A 46 -14.25 -27.73 -41.69
CA LEU A 46 -15.32 -26.94 -42.27
C LEU A 46 -15.66 -27.47 -43.68
N LYS A 47 -16.92 -27.33 -44.08
CA LYS A 47 -17.35 -27.63 -45.45
C LYS A 47 -17.25 -26.38 -46.32
N PRO A 48 -16.81 -26.50 -47.59
CA PRO A 48 -16.85 -25.40 -48.54
C PRO A 48 -18.29 -25.08 -48.96
N GLY A 49 -18.52 -23.84 -49.41
CA GLY A 49 -19.81 -23.36 -49.89
C GLY A 49 -20.52 -22.41 -48.92
N THR A 50 -21.60 -21.78 -49.40
CA THR A 50 -22.32 -20.70 -48.71
C THR A 50 -23.81 -21.00 -48.49
N SER A 51 -24.26 -22.21 -48.80
CA SER A 51 -25.64 -22.65 -48.60
C SER A 51 -26.02 -22.62 -47.12
N ARG A 52 -27.32 -22.54 -46.82
CA ARG A 52 -27.83 -22.52 -45.44
C ARG A 52 -27.37 -23.75 -44.65
N THR A 53 -27.49 -24.94 -45.23
CA THR A 53 -27.05 -26.20 -44.60
C THR A 53 -25.55 -26.22 -44.31
N VAL A 54 -24.72 -25.67 -45.21
CA VAL A 54 -23.27 -25.56 -44.97
C VAL A 54 -22.97 -24.57 -43.85
N LYS A 55 -23.69 -23.44 -43.77
CA LYS A 55 -23.55 -22.47 -42.68
C LYS A 55 -23.94 -23.07 -41.34
N GLU A 56 -25.06 -23.79 -41.27
CA GLU A 56 -25.52 -24.47 -40.05
C GLU A 56 -24.53 -25.56 -39.59
N PHE A 57 -23.94 -26.30 -40.53
CA PHE A 57 -22.89 -27.28 -40.23
C PHE A 57 -21.59 -26.63 -39.73
N ASN A 58 -21.19 -25.52 -40.34
CA ASN A 58 -19.93 -24.84 -40.04
C ASN A 58 -20.00 -24.00 -38.75
N LEU A 59 -21.15 -23.41 -38.42
CA LEU A 59 -21.29 -22.49 -37.29
C LEU A 59 -20.77 -23.06 -35.95
N PRO A 60 -21.19 -24.24 -35.45
CA PRO A 60 -20.68 -24.77 -34.20
C PRO A 60 -19.18 -25.08 -34.25
N ARG A 61 -18.66 -25.52 -35.40
CA ARG A 61 -17.22 -25.79 -35.61
C ARG A 61 -16.42 -24.49 -35.59
N GLU A 62 -16.91 -23.46 -36.25
CA GLU A 62 -16.34 -22.12 -36.21
C GLU A 62 -16.37 -21.56 -34.79
N CYS A 63 -17.45 -21.73 -34.04
CA CYS A 63 -17.51 -21.31 -32.64
C CYS A 63 -16.44 -22.01 -31.80
N ILE A 64 -16.27 -23.33 -31.91
CA ILE A 64 -15.24 -24.06 -31.15
C ILE A 64 -13.84 -23.57 -31.54
N ARG A 65 -13.55 -23.54 -32.85
CA ARG A 65 -12.23 -23.13 -33.38
C ARG A 65 -11.89 -21.68 -33.02
N ASN A 66 -12.87 -20.79 -33.12
CA ASN A 66 -12.66 -19.38 -32.84
C ASN A 66 -12.53 -19.15 -31.34
N TYR A 67 -13.45 -19.63 -30.49
CA TYR A 67 -13.46 -19.31 -29.07
C TYR A 67 -12.43 -20.07 -28.25
N PHE A 68 -12.08 -21.29 -28.66
CA PHE A 68 -11.18 -22.16 -27.93
C PHE A 68 -9.99 -22.50 -28.82
N PRO A 69 -8.95 -21.66 -28.81
CA PRO A 69 -7.83 -21.85 -29.72
C PRO A 69 -6.81 -22.87 -29.18
N SER A 70 -6.90 -23.23 -27.89
CA SER A 70 -6.29 -24.42 -27.30
C SER A 70 -7.34 -25.51 -27.18
N ARG A 71 -7.09 -26.65 -27.80
CA ARG A 71 -8.02 -27.77 -27.93
C ARG A 71 -7.29 -29.08 -27.63
N LYS A 72 -7.94 -29.98 -26.91
CA LYS A 72 -7.43 -31.32 -26.60
C LYS A 72 -8.55 -32.34 -26.72
N CYS A 73 -8.22 -33.54 -27.15
CA CYS A 73 -9.17 -34.64 -27.27
C CYS A 73 -8.70 -35.85 -26.46
N PHE A 74 -9.66 -36.56 -25.87
CA PHE A 74 -9.46 -37.86 -25.24
C PHE A 74 -10.61 -38.77 -25.65
N THR A 75 -10.29 -39.96 -26.14
CA THR A 75 -11.28 -40.99 -26.50
C THR A 75 -11.23 -42.09 -25.45
N PHE A 76 -12.35 -42.27 -24.74
CA PHE A 76 -12.47 -43.27 -23.68
C PHE A 76 -13.14 -44.52 -24.25
N PRO A 77 -12.53 -45.70 -24.13
CA PRO A 77 -13.22 -46.95 -24.45
C PRO A 77 -14.34 -47.21 -23.43
N PHE A 78 -15.13 -48.25 -23.65
CA PHE A 78 -16.12 -48.68 -22.66
C PHE A 78 -15.42 -48.98 -21.31
N PRO A 79 -15.97 -48.49 -20.19
CA PRO A 79 -15.32 -48.62 -18.89
C PRO A 79 -15.34 -50.05 -18.35
N THR A 80 -16.36 -50.83 -18.70
CA THR A 80 -16.57 -52.22 -18.30
C THR A 80 -17.63 -52.84 -19.23
N ASN A 81 -18.03 -54.09 -18.98
CA ASN A 81 -19.11 -54.74 -19.71
C ASN A 81 -20.45 -54.00 -19.52
N PRO A 82 -21.32 -53.90 -20.54
CA PRO A 82 -22.58 -53.15 -20.47
C PRO A 82 -23.47 -53.49 -19.27
N GLU A 83 -23.48 -54.76 -18.84
CA GLU A 83 -24.27 -55.26 -17.71
C GLU A 83 -23.87 -54.60 -16.37
N ASN A 84 -22.62 -54.17 -16.24
CA ASN A 84 -22.06 -53.58 -15.03
C ASN A 84 -22.22 -52.05 -14.99
N LEU A 85 -22.64 -51.39 -16.08
CA LEU A 85 -22.70 -49.92 -16.17
C LEU A 85 -23.66 -49.29 -15.15
N SER A 86 -24.73 -50.01 -14.77
CA SER A 86 -25.71 -49.54 -13.77
C SER A 86 -25.13 -49.38 -12.36
N ARG A 87 -24.00 -50.05 -12.08
CA ARG A 87 -23.29 -50.04 -10.79
C ARG A 87 -21.86 -49.52 -10.90
N LEU A 88 -21.55 -48.77 -11.97
CA LEU A 88 -20.18 -48.36 -12.31
C LEU A 88 -19.43 -47.66 -11.16
N GLU A 89 -20.10 -46.84 -10.37
CA GLU A 89 -19.52 -46.13 -9.22
C GLU A 89 -19.14 -47.07 -8.05
N SER A 90 -19.75 -48.25 -7.99
CA SER A 90 -19.56 -49.23 -6.92
C SER A 90 -18.62 -50.38 -7.31
N LEU A 91 -18.13 -50.40 -8.55
CA LEU A 91 -17.22 -51.44 -9.03
C LEU A 91 -15.84 -51.28 -8.40
N ASP A 92 -15.17 -52.41 -8.16
CA ASP A 92 -13.75 -52.40 -7.85
C ASP A 92 -12.94 -51.94 -9.09
N PRO A 93 -11.86 -51.18 -8.94
CA PRO A 93 -11.00 -50.81 -10.07
C PRO A 93 -10.52 -52.00 -10.92
N ALA A 94 -10.37 -53.20 -10.33
CA ALA A 94 -10.02 -54.42 -11.06
C ALA A 94 -11.13 -54.89 -12.03
N GLU A 95 -12.38 -54.46 -11.84
CA GLU A 95 -13.52 -54.76 -12.71
C GLU A 95 -13.65 -53.78 -13.89
N LEU A 96 -12.81 -52.74 -13.92
CA LEU A 96 -12.74 -51.79 -15.03
C LEU A 96 -11.78 -52.28 -16.11
N SER A 97 -12.11 -51.97 -17.36
CA SER A 97 -11.24 -52.20 -18.50
C SER A 97 -9.85 -51.57 -18.26
N PRO A 98 -8.75 -52.32 -18.40
CA PRO A 98 -7.39 -51.77 -18.25
C PRO A 98 -7.10 -50.61 -19.20
N ASP A 99 -7.64 -50.65 -20.42
CA ASP A 99 -7.49 -49.56 -21.39
C ASP A 99 -8.26 -48.31 -20.96
N PHE A 100 -9.45 -48.48 -20.37
CA PHE A 100 -10.21 -47.37 -19.81
C PHE A 100 -9.48 -46.73 -18.62
N GLN A 101 -8.91 -47.54 -17.73
CA GLN A 101 -8.12 -47.06 -16.59
C GLN A 101 -6.91 -46.26 -17.10
N LYS A 102 -6.16 -46.80 -18.06
CA LYS A 102 -5.00 -46.13 -18.66
C LYS A 102 -5.34 -44.77 -19.27
N VAL A 103 -6.44 -44.67 -20.03
CA VAL A 103 -6.88 -43.39 -20.62
C VAL A 103 -7.35 -42.42 -19.51
N SER A 104 -8.06 -42.93 -18.50
CA SER A 104 -8.54 -42.13 -17.37
C SER A 104 -7.38 -41.54 -16.57
N ASP A 105 -6.35 -42.34 -16.25
CA ASP A 105 -5.15 -41.88 -15.58
C ASP A 105 -4.40 -40.83 -16.42
N HIS A 106 -4.28 -41.07 -17.73
CA HIS A 106 -3.64 -40.13 -18.62
C HIS A 106 -4.41 -38.80 -18.69
N PHE A 107 -5.74 -38.86 -18.77
CA PHE A 107 -6.61 -37.68 -18.74
C PHE A 107 -6.43 -36.91 -17.44
N CYS A 108 -6.54 -37.56 -16.28
CA CYS A 108 -6.37 -36.93 -14.97
C CYS A 108 -4.99 -36.28 -14.84
N LYS A 109 -3.92 -37.01 -15.23
CA LYS A 109 -2.56 -36.48 -15.25
C LYS A 109 -2.44 -35.24 -16.12
N PHE A 110 -3.03 -35.26 -17.32
CA PHE A 110 -3.03 -34.10 -18.20
C PHE A 110 -3.72 -32.89 -17.56
N ILE A 111 -4.89 -33.08 -16.93
CA ILE A 111 -5.59 -32.00 -16.23
C ILE A 111 -4.71 -31.43 -15.12
N PHE A 112 -4.14 -32.26 -14.25
CA PHE A 112 -3.32 -31.79 -13.14
C PHE A 112 -2.04 -31.07 -13.58
N GLU A 113 -1.42 -31.52 -14.67
CA GLU A 113 -0.16 -30.94 -15.16
C GLU A 113 -0.34 -29.73 -16.09
N ARG A 114 -1.45 -29.64 -16.82
CA ARG A 114 -1.64 -28.68 -17.91
C ARG A 114 -2.72 -27.64 -17.67
N SER A 115 -3.60 -27.83 -16.69
CA SER A 115 -4.61 -26.82 -16.36
C SER A 115 -3.94 -25.55 -15.80
N GLU A 116 -4.10 -24.44 -16.51
CA GLU A 116 -3.61 -23.15 -16.05
C GLU A 116 -4.51 -22.57 -14.94
N VAL A 117 -3.90 -21.81 -14.03
CA VAL A 117 -4.64 -21.00 -13.07
C VAL A 117 -5.50 -19.99 -13.83
N LYS A 118 -6.77 -19.87 -13.44
CA LYS A 118 -7.71 -18.94 -14.09
C LYS A 118 -7.23 -17.49 -13.92
N LYS A 119 -7.14 -16.77 -15.04
CA LYS A 119 -6.82 -15.33 -15.08
C LYS A 119 -7.93 -14.51 -15.74
N LEU A 120 -8.02 -13.25 -15.36
CA LEU A 120 -8.77 -12.20 -16.05
C LEU A 120 -7.92 -11.63 -17.21
N LYS A 121 -8.54 -10.87 -18.11
CA LYS A 121 -7.86 -10.34 -19.32
C LYS A 121 -6.64 -9.47 -19.04
N ASP A 122 -6.58 -8.87 -17.86
CA ASP A 122 -5.48 -8.04 -17.39
C ASP A 122 -4.38 -8.86 -16.70
N GLY A 123 -4.44 -10.20 -16.77
CA GLY A 123 -3.48 -11.11 -16.14
C GLY A 123 -3.76 -11.39 -14.67
N HIS A 124 -4.77 -10.75 -14.07
CA HIS A 124 -5.08 -10.92 -12.66
C HIS A 124 -5.55 -12.35 -12.36
N THR A 125 -4.93 -12.97 -11.35
CA THR A 125 -5.26 -14.34 -10.94
C THR A 125 -6.59 -14.39 -10.19
N VAL A 126 -7.50 -15.25 -10.63
CA VAL A 126 -8.80 -15.43 -9.97
C VAL A 126 -8.61 -16.29 -8.72
N THR A 127 -8.55 -15.63 -7.57
CA THR A 127 -8.54 -16.27 -6.24
C THR A 127 -9.95 -16.71 -5.82
N GLY A 128 -10.09 -17.45 -4.71
CA GLY A 128 -11.40 -17.84 -4.19
C GLY A 128 -12.31 -16.65 -3.87
N ARG A 129 -11.76 -15.52 -3.38
CA ARG A 129 -12.53 -14.28 -3.14
C ARG A 129 -13.08 -13.69 -4.44
N VAL A 130 -12.19 -13.51 -5.42
CA VAL A 130 -12.55 -12.99 -6.74
C VAL A 130 -13.56 -13.92 -7.43
N PHE A 131 -13.37 -15.24 -7.32
CA PHE A 131 -14.29 -16.23 -7.89
C PHE A 131 -15.69 -16.16 -7.27
N GLY A 132 -15.78 -16.07 -5.94
CA GLY A 132 -17.08 -15.94 -5.25
C GLY A 132 -17.85 -14.70 -5.72
N GLN A 133 -17.15 -13.58 -5.89
CA GLN A 133 -17.77 -12.36 -6.39
C GLN A 133 -18.15 -12.46 -7.89
N LEU A 134 -17.34 -13.11 -8.73
CA LEU A 134 -17.68 -13.41 -10.13
C LEU A 134 -18.98 -14.22 -10.23
N VAL A 135 -19.07 -15.30 -9.44
CA VAL A 135 -20.25 -16.18 -9.40
C VAL A 135 -21.48 -15.37 -9.01
N LYS A 136 -21.40 -14.62 -7.91
CA LYS A 136 -22.50 -13.77 -7.44
C LYS A 136 -22.94 -12.79 -8.53
N THR A 137 -22.01 -12.03 -9.10
CA THR A 137 -22.34 -11.04 -10.13
C THR A 137 -22.98 -11.69 -11.36
N TYR A 138 -22.47 -12.83 -11.84
CA TYR A 138 -23.09 -13.53 -12.96
C TYR A 138 -24.49 -14.05 -12.65
N VAL A 139 -24.70 -14.66 -11.48
CA VAL A 139 -26.01 -15.17 -11.07
C VAL A 139 -27.02 -14.03 -10.92
N ASP A 140 -26.62 -12.92 -10.28
CA ASP A 140 -27.47 -11.74 -10.11
C ASP A 140 -27.88 -11.15 -11.47
N THR A 141 -26.94 -11.00 -12.41
CA THR A 141 -27.22 -10.50 -13.77
C THR A 141 -28.14 -11.42 -14.56
N ILE A 142 -27.93 -12.75 -14.49
CA ILE A 142 -28.81 -13.71 -15.15
C ILE A 142 -30.22 -13.65 -14.54
N SER A 143 -30.31 -13.57 -13.22
CA SER A 143 -31.57 -13.53 -12.49
C SER A 143 -32.37 -12.24 -12.74
N SER A 144 -31.71 -11.13 -13.07
CA SER A 144 -32.36 -9.88 -13.47
C SER A 144 -32.83 -9.87 -14.95
N GLY A 145 -32.54 -10.91 -15.72
CA GLY A 145 -32.86 -11.00 -17.15
C GLY A 145 -31.86 -10.28 -18.06
N GLU A 146 -30.74 -9.79 -17.50
CA GLU A 146 -29.66 -9.17 -18.25
C GLU A 146 -28.63 -10.21 -18.73
N VAL A 147 -27.78 -9.84 -19.69
CA VAL A 147 -26.72 -10.72 -20.20
C VAL A 147 -25.41 -10.43 -19.46
N PRO A 148 -24.79 -11.43 -18.80
CA PRO A 148 -23.54 -11.21 -18.08
C PRO A 148 -22.42 -10.78 -19.03
N PHE A 149 -21.81 -9.62 -18.74
CA PHE A 149 -20.66 -9.10 -19.45
C PHE A 149 -19.44 -9.07 -18.53
N LEU A 150 -18.40 -9.82 -18.89
CA LEU A 150 -17.20 -10.00 -18.08
C LEU A 150 -16.57 -8.67 -17.64
N GLU A 151 -16.58 -7.65 -18.49
CA GLU A 151 -15.94 -6.37 -18.18
C GLU A 151 -16.64 -5.60 -17.05
N ASN A 152 -17.98 -5.59 -17.06
CA ASN A 152 -18.77 -4.93 -16.00
C ASN A 152 -18.60 -5.65 -14.67
N ALA A 153 -18.57 -6.99 -14.69
CA ALA A 153 -18.30 -7.78 -13.51
C ALA A 153 -16.91 -7.47 -12.93
N VAL A 154 -15.88 -7.42 -13.78
CA VAL A 154 -14.51 -7.09 -13.35
C VAL A 154 -14.41 -5.68 -12.74
N ILE A 155 -15.11 -4.68 -13.29
CA ILE A 155 -15.12 -3.31 -12.73
C ILE A 155 -15.79 -3.29 -11.36
N ALA A 156 -16.97 -3.90 -11.21
CA ALA A 156 -17.69 -3.95 -9.95
C ALA A 156 -16.87 -4.68 -8.87
N MET A 157 -16.21 -5.78 -9.25
CA MET A 157 -15.30 -6.52 -8.38
C MET A 157 -14.09 -5.70 -7.94
N ALA A 158 -13.42 -5.02 -8.88
CA ALA A 158 -12.26 -4.19 -8.57
C ALA A 158 -12.61 -3.15 -7.50
N LYS A 159 -13.77 -2.51 -7.61
CA LYS A 159 -14.26 -1.59 -6.58
C LYS A 159 -14.37 -2.25 -5.20
N ILE A 160 -15.05 -3.40 -5.10
CA ILE A 160 -15.26 -4.11 -3.81
C ILE A 160 -13.92 -4.57 -3.21
N GLU A 161 -13.04 -5.13 -4.02
CA GLU A 161 -11.74 -5.61 -3.54
C GLU A 161 -10.79 -4.46 -3.17
N ASN A 162 -10.82 -3.35 -3.91
CA ASN A 162 -10.02 -2.17 -3.56
C ASN A 162 -10.53 -1.49 -2.27
N GLU A 163 -11.84 -1.38 -2.06
CA GLU A 163 -12.41 -0.92 -0.79
C GLU A 163 -11.99 -1.81 0.39
N SER A 164 -11.98 -3.12 0.16
CA SER A 164 -11.52 -4.08 1.17
C SER A 164 -10.02 -4.02 1.40
N ALA A 165 -9.22 -3.78 0.35
CA ALA A 165 -7.79 -3.59 0.43
C ALA A 165 -7.40 -2.34 1.23
N VAL A 166 -8.16 -1.24 1.10
CA VAL A 166 -7.97 -0.04 1.94
C VAL A 166 -8.20 -0.40 3.41
N LYS A 167 -9.32 -1.06 3.73
CA LYS A 167 -9.63 -1.46 5.12
C LYS A 167 -8.55 -2.35 5.72
N GLU A 168 -8.10 -3.35 4.97
CA GLU A 168 -7.05 -4.29 5.42
C GLU A 168 -5.70 -3.59 5.62
N GLY A 169 -5.32 -2.68 4.72
CA GLY A 169 -4.13 -1.85 4.88
C GLY A 169 -4.20 -0.96 6.13
N LEU A 170 -5.35 -0.32 6.36
CA LEU A 170 -5.58 0.52 7.54
C LEU A 170 -5.57 -0.28 8.85
N GLU A 171 -6.16 -1.47 8.86
CA GLU A 171 -6.16 -2.35 10.03
C GLU A 171 -4.75 -2.75 10.44
N VAL A 172 -3.90 -3.09 9.46
CA VAL A 172 -2.48 -3.39 9.69
C VAL A 172 -1.74 -2.18 10.26
N TYR A 173 -1.95 -1.00 9.68
CA TYR A 173 -1.34 0.24 10.17
C TYR A 173 -1.77 0.56 11.61
N GLN A 174 -3.09 0.58 11.86
CA GLN A 174 -3.68 0.92 13.14
C GLN A 174 -3.27 -0.06 14.23
N SER A 175 -3.30 -1.36 13.95
CA SER A 175 -2.87 -2.39 14.89
C SER A 175 -1.39 -2.26 15.28
N GLY A 176 -0.54 -1.84 14.34
CA GLY A 176 0.85 -1.54 14.61
C GLY A 176 1.03 -0.31 15.50
N MET A 177 0.31 0.77 15.19
CA MET A 177 0.40 2.03 15.95
C MET A 177 -0.20 1.91 17.36
N GLU A 178 -1.27 1.14 17.55
CA GLU A 178 -1.80 0.88 18.91
C GLU A 178 -0.80 0.10 19.77
N LYS A 179 -0.03 -0.84 19.20
CA LYS A 179 1.05 -1.51 19.93
C LYS A 179 2.19 -0.54 20.29
N LEU A 180 2.54 0.37 19.38
CA LEU A 180 3.56 1.39 19.65
C LEU A 180 3.13 2.34 20.77
N LYS A 181 1.84 2.69 20.81
CA LYS A 181 1.25 3.60 21.77
C LYS A 181 1.40 3.14 23.22
N ASP A 182 1.49 1.83 23.48
CA ASP A 182 1.79 1.29 24.81
C ASP A 182 3.14 1.77 25.37
N SER A 183 4.05 2.22 24.50
CA SER A 183 5.37 2.75 24.86
C SER A 183 5.43 4.26 24.96
N PHE A 184 4.32 4.99 24.78
CA PHE A 184 4.32 6.45 24.88
C PHE A 184 4.64 6.93 26.31
N PRO A 185 5.37 8.06 26.47
CA PRO A 185 5.88 8.94 25.42
C PRO A 185 7.22 8.49 24.80
N LEU A 186 7.38 8.77 23.50
CA LEU A 186 8.57 8.47 22.71
C LEU A 186 9.12 9.74 22.03
N GLU A 187 10.40 9.68 21.63
CA GLU A 187 11.01 10.69 20.77
C GLU A 187 10.41 10.63 19.36
N LEU A 188 10.38 11.77 18.66
CA LEU A 188 9.70 11.85 17.37
C LEU A 188 10.35 10.95 16.31
N LYS A 189 11.68 10.81 16.33
CA LYS A 189 12.42 9.90 15.46
C LYS A 189 11.94 8.46 15.56
N ASP A 190 11.63 7.97 16.76
CA ASP A 190 11.20 6.60 16.99
C ASP A 190 9.78 6.39 16.48
N VAL A 191 8.87 7.31 16.80
CA VAL A 191 7.48 7.28 16.31
C VAL A 191 7.43 7.39 14.78
N SER A 192 8.26 8.26 14.19
CA SER A 192 8.31 8.47 12.75
C SER A 192 8.93 7.29 12.00
N SER A 193 9.91 6.60 12.59
CA SER A 193 10.52 5.41 11.99
C SER A 193 9.53 4.24 11.97
N GLU A 194 8.76 4.07 13.04
CA GLU A 194 7.73 3.03 13.09
C GLU A 194 6.54 3.37 12.17
N HIS A 195 6.14 4.64 12.08
CA HIS A 195 5.17 5.10 11.09
C HIS A 195 5.60 4.75 9.65
N GLN A 196 6.86 5.04 9.28
CA GLN A 196 7.38 4.69 7.95
C GLN A 196 7.25 3.19 7.68
N ARG A 197 7.69 2.36 8.64
CA ARG A 197 7.62 0.89 8.52
C ARG A 197 6.17 0.40 8.34
N LEU A 198 5.25 0.92 9.13
CA LEU A 198 3.84 0.54 9.11
C LEU A 198 3.12 1.06 7.86
N ASN A 199 3.45 2.26 7.37
CA ASN A 199 2.90 2.81 6.13
C ASN A 199 3.30 1.93 4.93
N SER A 200 4.57 1.52 4.88
CA SER A 200 5.07 0.61 3.84
C SER A 200 4.41 -0.76 3.92
N LEU A 201 4.19 -1.30 5.12
CA LEU A 201 3.48 -2.57 5.28
C LEU A 201 2.00 -2.48 4.88
N ALA A 202 1.32 -1.38 5.24
CA ALA A 202 -0.06 -1.11 4.85
C ALA A 202 -0.20 -0.98 3.33
N THR A 203 0.73 -0.26 2.70
CA THR A 203 0.81 -0.12 1.23
C THR A 203 1.01 -1.49 0.58
N GLN A 204 1.95 -2.32 1.06
CA GLN A 204 2.14 -3.68 0.54
C GLN A 204 0.90 -4.55 0.69
N THR A 205 0.22 -4.46 1.83
CA THR A 205 -1.01 -5.21 2.12
C THR A 205 -2.11 -4.81 1.13
N PHE A 206 -2.31 -3.51 0.94
CA PHE A 206 -3.21 -2.99 -0.08
C PHE A 206 -2.82 -3.49 -1.47
N MET A 207 -1.55 -3.39 -1.86
CA MET A 207 -1.09 -3.75 -3.21
C MET A 207 -1.29 -5.24 -3.53
N LYS A 208 -1.18 -6.13 -2.54
CA LYS A 208 -1.40 -7.58 -2.73
C LYS A 208 -2.85 -7.91 -3.07
N ARG A 209 -3.80 -7.10 -2.60
CA ARG A 209 -5.24 -7.35 -2.76
C ARG A 209 -5.88 -6.49 -3.85
N SER A 210 -5.43 -5.25 -3.99
CA SER A 210 -6.01 -4.30 -4.93
C SER A 210 -5.73 -4.72 -6.37
N PHE A 211 -6.62 -4.38 -7.28
CA PHE A 211 -6.39 -4.49 -8.72
C PHE A 211 -7.24 -3.46 -9.46
N LYS A 212 -6.76 -3.04 -10.63
CA LYS A 212 -7.49 -2.10 -11.51
C LYS A 212 -7.88 -0.77 -10.83
N ASP A 213 -7.06 -0.27 -9.90
CA ASP A 213 -7.16 1.09 -9.36
C ASP A 213 -6.51 2.10 -10.31
N SER A 214 -6.97 2.15 -11.57
CA SER A 214 -6.30 2.88 -12.65
C SER A 214 -6.23 4.40 -12.46
N GLU A 215 -7.09 4.96 -11.60
CA GLU A 215 -7.11 6.38 -11.24
C GLU A 215 -6.44 6.66 -9.88
N GLY A 216 -6.02 5.61 -9.16
CA GLY A 216 -5.33 5.74 -7.87
C GLY A 216 -6.24 6.25 -6.76
N ILE A 217 -7.56 6.11 -6.92
CA ILE A 217 -8.57 6.64 -5.98
C ILE A 217 -8.44 5.92 -4.64
N PHE A 218 -8.31 4.59 -4.66
CA PHE A 218 -8.26 3.80 -3.43
C PHE A 218 -6.90 3.90 -2.75
N MET A 219 -5.82 3.93 -3.54
CA MET A 219 -4.48 4.25 -3.02
C MET A 219 -4.45 5.62 -2.33
N LYS A 220 -5.08 6.62 -2.95
CA LYS A 220 -5.22 7.95 -2.35
C LYS A 220 -6.01 7.91 -1.03
N CYS A 221 -7.12 7.18 -0.98
CA CYS A 221 -7.89 7.03 0.26
C CYS A 221 -7.04 6.42 1.38
N LEU A 222 -6.29 5.35 1.09
CA LEU A 222 -5.39 4.72 2.06
C LEU A 222 -4.34 5.72 2.60
N GLU A 223 -3.71 6.48 1.71
CA GLU A 223 -2.73 7.50 2.07
C GLU A 223 -3.32 8.58 2.98
N GLU A 224 -4.46 9.16 2.61
CA GLU A 224 -5.13 10.21 3.38
C GLU A 224 -5.55 9.74 4.77
N ASP A 225 -6.09 8.51 4.86
CA ASP A 225 -6.50 7.91 6.12
C ASP A 225 -5.30 7.56 7.02
N ILE A 226 -4.20 7.05 6.47
CA ILE A 226 -2.95 6.80 7.22
C ILE A 226 -2.39 8.10 7.79
N ASN A 227 -2.34 9.16 6.98
CA ASN A 227 -1.80 10.46 7.41
C ASN A 227 -2.66 11.05 8.54
N LYS A 228 -3.98 10.96 8.42
CA LYS A 228 -4.92 11.39 9.48
C LYS A 228 -4.73 10.59 10.77
N LEU A 229 -4.56 9.27 10.68
CA LEU A 229 -4.29 8.42 11.84
C LEU A 229 -2.94 8.80 12.48
N PHE A 230 -1.91 9.03 11.67
CA PHE A 230 -0.58 9.40 12.15
C PHE A 230 -0.60 10.71 12.94
N ASP A 231 -1.25 11.76 12.42
CA ASP A 231 -1.42 13.02 13.15
C ASP A 231 -2.15 12.81 14.49
N GLY A 232 -3.15 11.92 14.52
CA GLY A 232 -3.83 11.52 15.76
C GLY A 232 -2.90 10.87 16.79
N TYR A 233 -2.03 9.94 16.36
CA TYR A 233 -1.05 9.31 17.24
C TYR A 233 0.05 10.27 17.71
N LEU A 234 0.47 11.22 16.86
CA LEU A 234 1.41 12.27 17.26
C LEU A 234 0.82 13.14 18.37
N CYS A 235 -0.45 13.52 18.27
CA CYS A 235 -1.15 14.26 19.33
C CYS A 235 -1.19 13.46 20.64
N GLN A 236 -1.48 12.16 20.58
CA GLN A 236 -1.48 11.30 21.77
C GLN A 236 -0.08 11.16 22.40
N ASN A 237 0.97 11.02 21.58
CA ASN A 237 2.35 10.99 22.05
C ASN A 237 2.76 12.32 22.72
N GLN A 238 2.36 13.45 22.13
CA GLN A 238 2.59 14.77 22.69
C GLN A 238 1.90 14.94 24.06
N GLU A 239 0.65 14.49 24.19
CA GLU A 239 -0.10 14.57 25.45
C GLU A 239 0.54 13.68 26.54
N ALA A 240 0.94 12.45 26.19
CA ALA A 240 1.66 11.56 27.10
C ALA A 240 2.99 12.17 27.56
N SER A 241 3.72 12.83 26.65
CA SER A 241 4.97 13.50 26.94
C SER A 241 4.76 14.68 27.89
N LYS A 242 3.78 15.53 27.59
CA LYS A 242 3.42 16.67 28.45
C LYS A 242 3.06 16.20 29.86
N LYS A 243 2.16 15.23 29.99
CA LYS A 243 1.73 14.68 31.28
C LYS A 243 2.91 14.11 32.09
N ARG A 244 3.81 13.38 31.44
CA ARG A 244 5.02 12.88 32.08
C ARG A 244 5.91 14.01 32.60
N CYS A 245 6.17 15.01 31.77
CA CYS A 245 6.99 16.16 32.13
C CYS A 245 6.39 16.97 33.29
N GLU A 246 5.07 17.20 33.28
CA GLU A 246 4.35 17.90 34.34
C GLU A 246 4.40 17.15 35.68
N ASN A 247 4.21 15.83 35.64
CA ASN A 247 4.33 14.97 36.84
C ASN A 247 5.75 14.99 37.40
N LEU A 248 6.76 14.88 36.53
CA LEU A 248 8.17 14.94 36.93
C LEU A 248 8.50 16.29 37.58
N LEU A 249 8.15 17.40 36.93
CA LEU A 249 8.39 18.74 37.46
C LEU A 249 7.65 18.99 38.78
N SER A 250 6.43 18.48 38.90
CA SER A 250 5.64 18.57 40.14
C SER A 250 6.29 17.79 41.27
N SER A 251 6.82 16.59 41.01
CA SER A 251 7.58 15.79 41.99
C SER A 251 8.86 16.51 42.42
N LEU A 252 9.68 16.95 41.46
CA LEU A 252 10.94 17.66 41.73
C LEU A 252 10.71 18.98 42.48
N CYS A 253 9.62 19.69 42.17
CA CYS A 253 9.30 20.98 42.80
C CYS A 253 8.53 20.87 44.12
N ALA A 254 8.06 19.67 44.52
CA ALA A 254 7.28 19.51 45.75
C ALA A 254 8.02 20.01 47.02
N PRO A 255 9.30 19.66 47.26
CA PRO A 255 10.02 20.15 48.43
C PRO A 255 10.17 21.67 48.44
N MET A 256 10.47 22.26 47.27
CA MET A 256 10.60 23.70 47.08
C MET A 256 9.28 24.43 47.34
N THR A 257 8.16 23.84 46.90
CA THR A 257 6.81 24.40 47.11
C THR A 257 6.42 24.39 48.59
N GLU A 258 6.78 23.33 49.34
CA GLU A 258 6.57 23.29 50.78
C GLU A 258 7.43 24.30 51.55
N LYS A 259 8.70 24.48 51.14
CA LYS A 259 9.55 25.57 51.66
C LYS A 259 8.90 26.94 51.42
N LEU A 260 8.34 27.17 50.24
CA LEU A 260 7.66 28.42 49.89
C LEU A 260 6.45 28.69 50.79
N LYS A 261 5.55 27.70 50.97
CA LYS A 261 4.36 27.82 51.83
C LYS A 261 4.71 28.13 53.28
N LYS A 262 5.81 27.57 53.79
CA LYS A 262 6.29 27.82 55.17
C LYS A 262 7.04 29.14 55.32
N GLY A 263 7.12 29.96 54.28
CA GLY A 263 7.85 31.23 54.30
C GLY A 263 9.36 31.09 54.41
N PHE A 264 9.94 29.93 54.05
CA PHE A 264 11.37 29.65 54.22
C PHE A 264 12.27 30.66 53.47
N TYR A 265 11.80 31.15 52.32
CA TYR A 265 12.51 32.15 51.51
C TYR A 265 12.18 33.60 51.90
N ALA A 266 11.23 33.84 52.81
CA ALA A 266 10.87 35.18 53.27
C ALA A 266 11.84 35.71 54.35
N LYS A 267 13.14 35.58 54.08
CA LYS A 267 14.24 36.00 54.97
C LYS A 267 15.32 36.71 54.16
N SER A 268 16.20 37.44 54.84
CA SER A 268 17.38 38.06 54.20
C SER A 268 18.26 36.96 53.56
N GLY A 269 18.55 37.08 52.27
CA GLY A 269 19.25 36.09 51.45
C GLY A 269 18.37 34.93 50.95
N GLY A 270 17.05 35.03 51.08
CA GLY A 270 16.10 34.01 50.65
C GLY A 270 16.03 33.83 49.13
N TYR A 271 16.31 34.89 48.35
CA TYR A 271 16.32 34.80 46.89
C TYR A 271 17.40 33.85 46.37
N GLU A 272 18.62 33.96 46.90
CA GLU A 272 19.76 33.11 46.52
C GLU A 272 19.46 31.62 46.77
N LEU A 273 18.82 31.30 47.90
CA LEU A 273 18.39 29.94 48.23
C LEU A 273 17.29 29.44 47.28
N PHE A 274 16.33 30.29 46.93
CA PHE A 274 15.27 29.96 45.97
C PHE A 274 15.84 29.67 44.58
N SER A 275 16.77 30.52 44.11
CA SER A 275 17.44 30.34 42.82
C SER A 275 18.23 29.02 42.78
N GLN A 276 18.93 28.68 43.86
CA GLN A 276 19.68 27.42 43.94
C GLN A 276 18.76 26.19 43.90
N ASP A 277 17.65 26.22 44.63
CA ASP A 277 16.66 25.12 44.60
C ASP A 277 16.04 24.98 43.19
N LEU A 278 15.70 26.10 42.53
CA LEU A 278 15.17 26.10 41.16
C LEU A 278 16.20 25.55 40.16
N GLU A 279 17.47 25.90 40.32
CA GLU A 279 18.56 25.37 39.49
C GLU A 279 18.68 23.85 39.58
N ASN A 280 18.68 23.32 40.80
CA ASN A 280 18.77 21.89 41.03
C ASN A 280 17.59 21.15 40.37
N ILE A 281 16.37 21.70 40.49
CA ILE A 281 15.18 21.14 39.83
C ILE A 281 15.36 21.10 38.30
N VAL A 282 15.81 22.20 37.68
CA VAL A 282 16.03 22.26 36.22
C VAL A 282 17.10 21.26 35.79
N LYS A 283 18.19 21.15 36.56
CA LYS A 283 19.29 20.23 36.28
C LYS A 283 18.83 18.77 36.35
N GLU A 284 18.14 18.40 37.43
CA GLU A 284 17.57 17.06 37.62
C GLU A 284 16.57 16.72 36.52
N TYR A 285 15.67 17.66 36.19
CA TYR A 285 14.71 17.49 35.10
C TYR A 285 15.40 17.24 33.75
N LYS A 286 16.48 17.98 33.44
CA LYS A 286 17.21 17.78 32.19
C LYS A 286 17.94 16.44 32.11
N MET A 287 18.43 15.92 33.24
CA MET A 287 19.11 14.62 33.32
C MET A 287 18.18 13.42 33.11
N GLU A 288 16.88 13.55 33.43
CA GLU A 288 15.92 12.46 33.27
C GLU A 288 15.71 12.03 31.81
N ALA A 289 15.72 10.73 31.55
CA ALA A 289 15.52 10.20 30.21
C ALA A 289 14.01 10.11 29.84
N ASN A 290 13.73 9.88 28.56
CA ASN A 290 12.41 9.48 28.04
C ASN A 290 11.27 10.50 28.28
N LYS A 291 11.60 11.79 28.39
CA LYS A 291 10.60 12.86 28.55
C LYS A 291 9.73 13.02 27.30
N GLY A 292 10.26 12.72 26.12
CA GLY A 292 9.58 12.80 24.84
C GLY A 292 9.49 14.24 24.30
N VAL A 293 8.66 14.38 23.28
CA VAL A 293 8.57 15.57 22.40
C VAL A 293 8.12 16.88 23.05
N LYS A 294 7.64 16.88 24.30
CA LYS A 294 7.17 18.08 25.04
C LYS A 294 8.09 18.50 26.17
N ALA A 295 9.31 17.99 26.23
CA ALA A 295 10.26 18.28 27.30
C ALA A 295 10.56 19.79 27.47
N GLU A 296 10.93 20.49 26.40
CA GLU A 296 11.33 21.90 26.47
C GLU A 296 10.10 22.82 26.59
N ASP A 297 9.01 22.52 25.85
CA ASP A 297 7.71 23.20 25.95
C ASP A 297 7.21 23.24 27.41
N THR A 298 7.22 22.08 28.10
CA THR A 298 6.71 21.97 29.47
C THR A 298 7.63 22.68 30.48
N LEU A 299 8.95 22.62 30.27
CA LEU A 299 9.93 23.32 31.11
C LEU A 299 9.77 24.84 30.98
N GLU A 300 9.54 25.35 29.78
CA GLU A 300 9.28 26.77 29.53
C GLU A 300 8.04 27.26 30.30
N GLU A 301 6.92 26.52 30.21
CA GLU A 301 5.70 26.84 30.97
C GLU A 301 5.95 26.83 32.48
N PHE A 302 6.72 25.86 32.98
CA PHE A 302 7.08 25.76 34.39
C PHE A 302 7.91 26.95 34.87
N LEU A 303 8.95 27.34 34.12
CA LEU A 303 9.80 28.48 34.47
C LEU A 303 9.02 29.80 34.44
N LYS A 304 8.09 29.98 33.49
CA LYS A 304 7.20 31.15 33.45
C LYS A 304 6.32 31.24 34.70
N LYS A 305 5.80 30.11 35.20
CA LYS A 305 5.03 30.07 36.46
C LYS A 305 5.91 30.45 37.65
N LYS A 306 7.13 29.91 37.73
CA LYS A 306 8.08 30.17 38.83
C LYS A 306 8.65 31.58 38.85
N LEU A 307 8.62 32.29 37.73
CA LEU A 307 8.98 33.70 37.66
C LEU A 307 8.13 34.57 38.61
N VAL A 308 6.86 34.25 38.79
CA VAL A 308 5.95 35.01 39.66
C VAL A 308 6.40 34.89 41.12
N ASP A 309 6.67 33.65 41.57
CA ASP A 309 7.21 33.37 42.90
C ASP A 309 8.57 34.07 43.10
N SER A 310 9.46 33.96 42.11
CA SER A 310 10.80 34.52 42.15
C SER A 310 10.81 36.04 42.32
N LYS A 311 9.96 36.76 41.57
CA LYS A 311 9.81 38.21 41.68
C LYS A 311 9.36 38.66 43.07
N ALA A 312 8.40 37.96 43.67
CA ALA A 312 7.92 38.30 45.01
C ALA A 312 9.03 38.13 46.07
N ILE A 313 9.80 37.04 45.97
CA ILE A 313 10.91 36.75 46.89
C ILE A 313 12.05 37.76 46.71
N LEU A 314 12.40 38.08 45.46
CA LEU A 314 13.45 39.06 45.14
C LEU A 314 13.14 40.43 45.72
N GLN A 315 11.88 40.88 45.60
CA GLN A 315 11.43 42.16 46.13
C GLN A 315 11.44 42.17 47.67
N ALA A 316 11.06 41.07 48.32
CA ALA A 316 11.05 40.93 49.78
C ALA A 316 12.46 40.80 50.41
N ASP A 317 13.48 40.38 49.64
CA ASP A 317 14.83 40.18 50.14
C ASP A 317 15.53 41.50 50.47
N LYS A 318 15.98 41.64 51.73
CA LYS A 318 16.69 42.84 52.23
C LYS A 318 18.22 42.73 52.14
N LYS A 319 18.77 41.56 51.79
CA LYS A 319 20.22 41.34 51.62
C LYS A 319 20.74 42.03 50.35
N LEU A 320 19.89 42.10 49.31
CA LEU A 320 20.23 42.62 47.99
C LEU A 320 19.93 44.10 47.87
N THR A 321 20.87 44.85 47.31
CA THR A 321 20.68 46.24 46.91
C THR A 321 19.74 46.34 45.71
N GLU A 322 19.14 47.51 45.51
CA GLU A 322 18.27 47.77 44.36
C GLU A 322 18.97 47.55 43.00
N LYS A 323 20.29 47.79 42.93
CA LYS A 323 21.09 47.51 41.73
C LYS A 323 21.23 46.01 41.49
N GLU A 324 21.50 45.23 42.53
CA GLU A 324 21.61 43.76 42.43
C GLU A 324 20.27 43.11 42.07
N LYS A 325 19.16 43.59 42.62
CA LYS A 325 17.82 43.10 42.24
C LYS A 325 17.55 43.29 40.75
N LYS A 326 17.87 44.46 40.19
CA LYS A 326 17.74 44.71 38.74
C LYS A 326 18.62 43.78 37.90
N ILE A 327 19.82 43.45 38.37
CA ILE A 327 20.71 42.49 37.69
C ILE A 327 20.08 41.10 37.69
N MET A 328 19.52 40.64 38.82
CA MET A 328 18.87 39.34 38.92
C MET A 328 17.62 39.23 38.03
N GLU A 329 16.79 40.28 37.96
CA GLU A 329 15.66 40.33 37.03
C GLU A 329 16.08 40.21 35.56
N GLU A 330 17.22 40.81 35.19
CA GLU A 330 17.77 40.71 33.83
C GLU A 330 18.33 39.30 33.54
N ILE A 331 18.93 38.64 34.53
CA ILE A 331 19.37 37.24 34.43
C ILE A 331 18.17 36.32 34.23
N GLU A 332 17.08 36.47 35.00
CA GLU A 332 15.86 35.66 34.85
C GLU A 332 15.22 35.83 33.46
N LYS A 333 15.17 37.06 32.94
CA LYS A 333 14.72 37.31 31.56
C LYS A 333 15.61 36.59 30.55
N SER A 334 16.93 36.58 30.76
CA SER A 334 17.88 35.89 29.89
C SER A 334 17.72 34.36 29.94
N VAL A 335 17.42 33.80 31.11
CA VAL A 335 17.12 32.37 31.34
C VAL A 335 15.85 31.96 30.57
N LEU A 336 14.77 32.73 30.70
CA LEU A 336 13.51 32.46 29.98
C LEU A 336 13.68 32.58 28.48
N LEU A 337 14.42 33.58 28.01
CA LEU A 337 14.71 33.75 26.58
C LEU A 337 15.51 32.56 26.03
N ALA A 338 16.52 32.10 26.76
CA ALA A 338 17.29 30.91 26.38
C ALA A 338 16.41 29.65 26.32
N GLN A 339 15.47 29.50 27.26
CA GLN A 339 14.53 28.38 27.24
C GLN A 339 13.54 28.46 26.07
N GLU A 340 13.01 29.66 25.75
CA GLU A 340 12.14 29.87 24.59
C GLU A 340 12.86 29.54 23.27
N ILE A 341 14.16 29.85 23.18
CA ILE A 341 15.01 29.43 22.05
C ILE A 341 15.06 27.91 21.96
N ASN A 342 15.39 27.21 23.05
CA ASN A 342 15.45 25.73 23.08
C ASN A 342 14.11 25.10 22.67
N THR A 343 12.97 25.63 23.16
CA THR A 343 11.64 25.15 22.78
C THR A 343 11.39 25.30 21.27
N LYS A 344 11.74 26.45 20.70
CA LYS A 344 11.59 26.70 19.26
C LYS A 344 12.54 25.82 18.43
N GLU A 345 13.77 25.61 18.89
CA GLU A 345 14.72 24.68 18.25
C GLU A 345 14.24 23.23 18.30
N GLN A 346 13.63 22.78 19.41
CA GLN A 346 13.03 21.45 19.48
C GLN A 346 11.88 21.29 18.47
N LYS A 347 10.99 22.30 18.35
CA LYS A 347 9.92 22.31 17.34
C LYS A 347 10.47 22.30 15.91
N GLN A 348 11.58 23.00 15.68
CA GLN A 348 12.28 23.01 14.40
C GLN A 348 12.77 21.61 14.02
N GLN A 349 13.50 20.96 14.93
CA GLN A 349 14.02 19.60 14.74
C GLN A 349 12.88 18.61 14.52
N GLN A 350 11.77 18.76 15.25
CA GLN A 350 10.60 17.91 15.07
C GLN A 350 9.98 18.06 13.67
N LEU A 351 9.89 19.29 13.16
CA LEU A 351 9.40 19.54 11.81
C LEU A 351 10.33 18.96 10.74
N GLU A 352 11.65 19.03 10.94
CA GLU A 352 12.64 18.40 10.06
C GLU A 352 12.51 16.87 10.03
N GLU A 353 12.33 16.24 11.19
CA GLU A 353 12.12 14.80 11.27
C GLU A 353 10.82 14.37 10.58
N LYS A 354 9.73 15.13 10.77
CA LYS A 354 8.46 14.89 10.06
C LYS A 354 8.64 14.98 8.54
N MET A 355 9.33 16.02 8.06
CA MET A 355 9.66 16.17 6.63
C MET A 355 10.48 14.99 6.10
N LYS A 356 11.46 14.49 6.86
CA LYS A 356 12.30 13.35 6.45
C LYS A 356 11.52 12.03 6.43
N ALA A 357 10.60 11.83 7.36
CA ALA A 357 9.73 10.66 7.40
C ALA A 357 8.77 10.65 6.21
N GLU A 358 8.13 11.78 5.93
CA GLU A 358 7.19 11.94 4.81
C GLU A 358 7.87 11.66 3.46
N ARG A 359 9.08 12.20 3.24
CA ARG A 359 9.86 11.93 2.01
C ARG A 359 10.13 10.45 1.81
N ARG A 360 10.68 9.77 2.82
CA ARG A 360 11.01 8.35 2.74
C ARG A 360 9.77 7.49 2.51
N SER A 361 8.68 7.81 3.21
CA SER A 361 7.43 7.08 3.06
C SER A 361 6.82 7.25 1.66
N ASN A 362 6.91 8.44 1.08
CA ASN A 362 6.49 8.68 -0.29
C ASN A 362 7.38 7.92 -1.29
N GLU A 363 8.70 7.99 -1.16
CA GLU A 363 9.65 7.28 -2.03
C GLU A 363 9.39 5.76 -2.04
N GLU A 364 9.22 5.14 -0.87
CA GLU A 364 8.93 3.70 -0.77
C GLU A 364 7.59 3.33 -1.41
N ARG A 365 6.54 4.15 -1.20
CA ARG A 365 5.23 3.95 -1.82
C ARG A 365 5.32 4.02 -3.34
N MET A 366 6.05 5.00 -3.88
CA MET A 366 6.26 5.16 -5.32
C MET A 366 7.01 3.97 -5.91
N SER A 367 8.01 3.45 -5.19
CA SER A 367 8.74 2.26 -5.60
C SER A 367 7.83 1.03 -5.69
N GLN A 368 7.03 0.77 -4.64
CA GLN A 368 6.10 -0.37 -4.61
C GLN A 368 5.04 -0.29 -5.72
N MET A 369 4.54 0.92 -5.98
CA MET A 369 3.55 1.15 -7.03
C MET A 369 4.12 0.93 -8.42
N LYS A 370 5.36 1.35 -8.66
CA LYS A 370 6.06 1.08 -9.92
C LYS A 370 6.31 -0.41 -10.14
N GLU A 371 6.78 -1.12 -9.11
CA GLU A 371 7.03 -2.56 -9.18
C GLU A 371 5.75 -3.34 -9.53
N LYS A 372 4.63 -3.02 -8.86
CA LYS A 372 3.33 -3.63 -9.15
C LYS A 372 2.89 -3.37 -10.60
N MET A 373 3.01 -2.13 -11.07
CA MET A 373 2.63 -1.77 -12.43
C MET A 373 3.47 -2.50 -13.47
N ASP A 374 4.79 -2.54 -13.29
CA ASP A 374 5.70 -3.23 -14.21
C ASP A 374 5.35 -4.73 -14.33
N GLU A 375 4.98 -5.36 -13.20
CA GLU A 375 4.52 -6.74 -13.17
C GLU A 375 3.14 -6.93 -13.86
N GLU A 376 2.17 -6.04 -13.60
CA GLU A 376 0.86 -6.09 -14.27
C GLU A 376 0.98 -5.91 -15.79
N ILE A 377 1.80 -4.95 -16.25
CA ILE A 377 2.09 -4.76 -17.68
C ILE A 377 2.75 -6.01 -18.28
N ARG A 378 3.70 -6.62 -17.57
CA ARG A 378 4.39 -7.84 -18.03
C ARG A 378 3.38 -8.97 -18.24
N LEU A 379 2.50 -9.22 -17.27
CA LEU A 379 1.47 -10.26 -17.36
C LEU A 379 0.48 -10.00 -18.50
N GLN A 380 0.06 -8.74 -18.70
CA GLN A 380 -0.80 -8.35 -19.81
C GLN A 380 -0.15 -8.61 -21.18
N ARG A 381 1.13 -8.26 -21.33
CA ARG A 381 1.89 -8.52 -22.57
C ARG A 381 2.02 -10.02 -22.85
N GLU A 382 2.28 -10.82 -21.84
CA GLU A 382 2.35 -12.29 -21.96
C GLU A 382 1.01 -12.88 -22.40
N GLU A 383 -0.10 -12.41 -21.84
CA GLU A 383 -1.44 -12.87 -22.21
C GLU A 383 -1.84 -12.46 -23.63
N ALA A 384 -1.55 -11.21 -24.00
CA ALA A 384 -1.76 -10.71 -25.36
C ALA A 384 -0.92 -11.49 -26.39
N LYS A 385 0.34 -11.82 -26.06
CA LYS A 385 1.21 -12.65 -26.90
C LYS A 385 0.64 -14.05 -27.09
N ARG A 386 0.23 -14.72 -25.99
CA ARG A 386 -0.39 -16.05 -26.06
C ARG A 386 -1.64 -16.07 -26.93
N ALA A 387 -2.51 -15.07 -26.80
CA ALA A 387 -3.70 -14.93 -27.64
C ALA A 387 -3.36 -14.75 -29.13
N MET A 388 -2.33 -13.95 -29.44
CA MET A 388 -1.86 -13.73 -30.81
C MET A 388 -1.24 -14.98 -31.44
N ASP A 389 -0.38 -15.68 -30.70
CA ASP A 389 0.25 -16.91 -31.19
C ASP A 389 -0.80 -17.98 -31.53
N SER A 390 -1.90 -18.02 -30.76
CA SER A 390 -3.01 -18.94 -31.05
C SER A 390 -3.82 -18.56 -32.29
N LYS A 391 -4.07 -17.27 -32.52
CA LYS A 391 -4.71 -16.80 -33.76
C LYS A 391 -3.86 -17.07 -34.99
N LEU A 392 -2.53 -16.91 -34.90
CA LEU A 392 -1.60 -17.20 -36.00
C LEU A 392 -1.65 -18.67 -36.42
N ARG A 393 -1.70 -19.61 -35.46
CA ARG A 393 -1.83 -21.04 -35.77
C ARG A 393 -3.15 -21.36 -36.47
N GLU A 394 -4.25 -20.80 -35.99
CA GLU A 394 -5.58 -21.00 -36.59
C GLU A 394 -5.68 -20.41 -38.00
N GLN A 395 -5.06 -19.24 -38.23
CA GLN A 395 -4.98 -18.62 -39.55
C GLN A 395 -4.20 -19.51 -40.53
N ALA A 396 -3.08 -20.09 -40.11
CA ALA A 396 -2.29 -21.00 -40.93
C ALA A 396 -3.10 -22.25 -41.34
N ASP A 397 -3.83 -22.86 -40.40
CA ASP A 397 -4.72 -24.01 -40.68
C ASP A 397 -5.83 -23.67 -41.69
N LEU A 398 -6.44 -22.48 -41.58
CA LEU A 398 -7.45 -22.03 -42.53
C LEU A 398 -6.89 -21.86 -43.95
N LEU A 399 -5.66 -21.34 -44.07
CA LEU A 399 -4.99 -21.18 -45.36
C LEU A 399 -4.64 -22.54 -45.99
N GLU A 400 -4.08 -23.46 -45.21
CA GLU A 400 -3.77 -24.83 -45.64
C GLU A 400 -5.01 -25.57 -46.16
N LYS A 401 -6.15 -25.39 -45.47
CA LYS A 401 -7.44 -26.00 -45.83
C LYS A 401 -8.23 -25.21 -46.90
N GLY A 402 -7.65 -24.16 -47.48
CA GLY A 402 -8.24 -23.42 -48.62
C GLY A 402 -9.30 -22.37 -48.25
N PHE A 403 -9.48 -22.03 -46.97
CA PHE A 403 -10.47 -21.04 -46.51
C PHE A 403 -9.93 -19.60 -46.52
N LYS A 404 -9.48 -19.12 -47.69
CA LYS A 404 -8.83 -17.81 -47.85
C LYS A 404 -9.62 -16.63 -47.26
N GLU A 405 -10.91 -16.51 -47.60
CA GLU A 405 -11.74 -15.41 -47.09
C GLU A 405 -11.86 -15.40 -45.54
N LYS A 406 -11.83 -16.57 -44.90
CA LYS A 406 -11.89 -16.67 -43.44
C LYS A 406 -10.54 -16.29 -42.81
N ALA A 407 -9.44 -16.75 -43.42
CA ALA A 407 -8.09 -16.35 -43.03
C ALA A 407 -7.90 -14.83 -43.16
N ASP A 408 -8.38 -14.21 -44.24
CA ASP A 408 -8.30 -12.76 -44.45
C ASP A 408 -9.10 -11.97 -43.39
N ARG A 409 -10.29 -12.45 -43.00
CA ARG A 409 -11.03 -11.86 -41.87
C ARG A 409 -10.25 -11.97 -40.56
N MET A 410 -9.61 -13.12 -40.32
CA MET A 410 -8.78 -13.32 -39.13
C MET A 410 -7.55 -12.40 -39.12
N THR A 411 -6.93 -12.15 -40.28
CA THR A 411 -5.86 -11.15 -40.43
C THR A 411 -6.32 -9.78 -39.95
N LYS A 412 -7.48 -9.32 -40.42
CA LYS A 412 -8.06 -8.03 -40.01
C LYS A 412 -8.36 -7.99 -38.51
N GLU A 413 -8.89 -9.07 -37.95
CA GLU A 413 -9.11 -9.16 -36.50
C GLU A 413 -7.81 -9.11 -35.69
N MET A 414 -6.73 -9.72 -36.18
CA MET A 414 -5.42 -9.65 -35.53
C MET A 414 -4.81 -8.24 -35.61
N GLU A 415 -4.98 -7.54 -36.72
CA GLU A 415 -4.56 -6.14 -36.88
C GLU A 415 -5.33 -5.23 -35.91
N ASP A 416 -6.65 -5.37 -35.85
CA ASP A 416 -7.50 -4.66 -34.89
C ASP A 416 -7.11 -4.97 -33.44
N PHE A 417 -6.85 -6.24 -33.12
CA PHE A 417 -6.40 -6.65 -31.79
C PHE A 417 -5.05 -6.02 -31.44
N ARG A 418 -4.06 -6.06 -32.34
CA ARG A 418 -2.75 -5.42 -32.15
C ARG A 418 -2.89 -3.91 -31.93
N LYS A 419 -3.75 -3.25 -32.70
CA LYS A 419 -4.01 -1.81 -32.56
C LYS A 419 -4.64 -1.50 -31.19
N LYS A 420 -5.72 -2.19 -30.83
CA LYS A 420 -6.41 -2.02 -29.54
C LYS A 420 -5.50 -2.32 -28.35
N ASN A 421 -4.65 -3.35 -28.43
CA ASN A 421 -3.71 -3.67 -27.35
C ASN A 421 -2.65 -2.58 -27.18
N LYS A 422 -2.08 -2.08 -28.29
CA LYS A 422 -1.14 -0.94 -28.24
C LYS A 422 -1.80 0.33 -27.71
N GLU A 423 -3.05 0.60 -28.07
CA GLU A 423 -3.81 1.75 -27.56
C GLU A 423 -4.11 1.60 -26.06
N ALA A 424 -4.52 0.42 -25.62
CA ALA A 424 -4.78 0.12 -24.21
C ALA A 424 -3.52 0.25 -23.35
N GLU A 425 -2.39 -0.28 -23.82
CA GLU A 425 -1.08 -0.16 -23.17
C GLU A 425 -0.66 1.31 -23.03
N LYS A 426 -0.72 2.08 -24.12
CA LYS A 426 -0.44 3.53 -24.08
C LYS A 426 -1.36 4.28 -23.13
N LYS A 427 -2.65 3.93 -23.10
CA LYS A 427 -3.63 4.54 -22.19
C LYS A 427 -3.30 4.19 -20.73
N SER A 428 -2.95 2.93 -20.44
CA SER A 428 -2.54 2.47 -19.12
C SER A 428 -1.28 3.21 -18.65
N ASP A 429 -0.25 3.29 -19.51
CA ASP A 429 0.98 4.03 -19.23
C ASP A 429 0.71 5.51 -18.95
N GLN A 430 -0.20 6.14 -19.71
CA GLN A 430 -0.56 7.54 -19.50
C GLN A 430 -1.31 7.75 -18.18
N LEU A 431 -2.28 6.87 -17.86
CA LEU A 431 -3.02 6.93 -16.60
C LEU A 431 -2.08 6.76 -15.40
N PHE A 432 -1.14 5.82 -15.50
CA PHE A 432 -0.12 5.62 -14.48
C PHE A 432 0.78 6.84 -14.32
N LYS A 433 1.29 7.41 -15.42
CA LYS A 433 2.09 8.65 -15.37
C LYS A 433 1.34 9.79 -14.70
N ASN A 434 0.07 10.00 -15.08
CA ASN A 434 -0.77 11.03 -14.49
C ASN A 434 -1.00 10.78 -13.00
N MET A 435 -1.20 9.53 -12.59
CA MET A 435 -1.36 9.15 -11.19
C MET A 435 -0.11 9.47 -10.37
N ILE A 436 1.06 9.04 -10.85
CA ILE A 436 2.36 9.30 -10.24
C ILE A 436 2.65 10.81 -10.16
N GLU A 437 2.36 11.56 -11.23
CA GLU A 437 2.52 13.01 -11.26
C GLU A 437 1.59 13.71 -10.25
N ASN A 438 0.32 13.29 -10.16
CA ASN A 438 -0.63 13.81 -9.19
C ASN A 438 -0.21 13.50 -7.75
N MET A 439 0.33 12.31 -7.49
CA MET A 439 0.88 11.93 -6.18
C MET A 439 2.09 12.81 -5.82
N ASN A 440 3.06 12.93 -6.72
CA ASN A 440 4.23 13.79 -6.53
C ASN A 440 3.83 15.24 -6.31
N LYS A 441 2.86 15.76 -7.06
CA LYS A 441 2.36 17.13 -6.88
C LYS A 441 1.77 17.35 -5.48
N ARG A 442 0.94 16.42 -4.99
CA ARG A 442 0.37 16.49 -3.62
C ARG A 442 1.46 16.40 -2.56
N HIS A 443 2.43 15.51 -2.75
CA HIS A 443 3.58 15.39 -1.86
C HIS A 443 4.40 16.69 -1.86
N ASP A 444 4.70 17.27 -3.03
CA ASP A 444 5.41 18.54 -3.17
C ASP A 444 4.68 19.71 -2.52
N GLU A 445 3.35 19.78 -2.65
CA GLU A 445 2.53 20.79 -1.98
C GLU A 445 2.64 20.67 -0.45
N THR A 446 2.58 19.44 0.07
CA THR A 446 2.71 19.13 1.49
C THR A 446 4.12 19.47 2.00
N MET A 447 5.16 19.10 1.24
CA MET A 447 6.55 19.42 1.55
C MET A 447 6.82 20.93 1.50
N LYS A 448 6.24 21.66 0.54
CA LYS A 448 6.35 23.12 0.45
C LYS A 448 5.71 23.80 1.65
N LEU A 449 4.56 23.31 2.13
CA LEU A 449 3.92 23.84 3.33
C LEU A 449 4.82 23.66 4.55
N MET A 450 5.37 22.46 4.75
CA MET A 450 6.31 22.19 5.85
C MET A 450 7.61 23.00 5.72
N MET A 451 8.15 23.18 4.52
CA MET A 451 9.34 24.01 4.29
C MET A 451 9.10 25.50 4.57
N ARG A 452 7.90 26.02 4.28
CA ARG A 452 7.53 27.40 4.66
C ARG A 452 7.47 27.54 6.17
N GLN A 453 6.79 26.62 6.85
CA GLN A 453 6.73 26.60 8.32
C GLN A 453 8.12 26.51 8.93
N HIS A 454 9.00 25.66 8.38
CA HIS A 454 10.39 25.51 8.80
C HIS A 454 11.18 26.81 8.62
N SER A 455 11.04 27.50 7.47
CA SER A 455 11.70 28.78 7.22
C SER A 455 11.21 29.89 8.14
N GLU A 456 9.90 29.95 8.40
CA GLU A 456 9.28 30.92 9.31
C GLU A 456 9.78 30.72 10.74
N GLN A 457 9.84 29.47 11.21
CA GLN A 457 10.38 29.12 12.52
C GLN A 457 11.88 29.45 12.62
N MET A 458 12.69 29.16 11.60
CA MET A 458 14.10 29.57 11.57
C MET A 458 14.28 31.09 11.67
N LYS A 459 13.50 31.86 10.88
CA LYS A 459 13.55 33.33 10.92
C LYS A 459 13.16 33.86 12.29
N ALA A 460 12.15 33.26 12.92
CA ALA A 460 11.72 33.61 14.26
C ALA A 460 12.80 33.28 15.32
N ILE A 461 13.57 32.21 15.14
CA ILE A 461 14.70 31.89 16.02
C ILE A 461 15.85 32.89 15.81
N MET A 462 16.21 33.18 14.56
CA MET A 462 17.31 34.08 14.22
C MET A 462 17.06 35.54 14.60
N SER A 463 15.80 35.98 14.66
CA SER A 463 15.43 37.34 15.05
C SER A 463 15.35 37.55 16.57
N MET A 464 15.41 36.47 17.36
CA MET A 464 15.40 36.61 18.82
C MET A 464 16.73 37.20 19.33
N PRO A 465 16.67 38.02 20.39
CA PRO A 465 17.88 38.49 21.05
C PRO A 465 18.70 37.30 21.55
N ARG A 466 20.03 37.39 21.48
CA ARG A 466 20.90 36.37 22.08
C ARG A 466 20.92 36.56 23.61
N PRO A 467 20.84 35.47 24.39
CA PRO A 467 21.08 35.54 25.83
C PRO A 467 22.47 36.14 26.07
N LYS A 468 22.58 37.11 26.99
CA LYS A 468 23.88 37.70 27.37
C LYS A 468 24.75 36.59 27.99
N SER A 469 25.87 36.25 27.35
CA SER A 469 26.75 35.13 27.75
C SER A 469 27.57 35.39 29.01
N ASP A 470 27.63 36.65 29.48
CA ASP A 470 28.51 37.11 30.56
C ASP A 470 27.90 36.97 31.97
N SER A 471 26.99 36.02 32.15
CA SER A 471 26.26 35.82 33.41
C SER A 471 26.90 34.73 34.27
N SER A 472 27.13 35.05 35.55
CA SER A 472 27.55 34.12 36.62
C SER A 472 26.46 33.12 37.02
N SER A 473 25.27 33.18 36.41
CA SER A 473 24.16 32.27 36.69
C SER A 473 24.42 30.86 36.15
N LEU A 474 24.55 29.90 37.05
CA LEU A 474 24.68 28.49 36.70
C LEU A 474 23.41 27.91 36.05
N ILE A 475 22.19 28.37 36.42
CA ILE A 475 20.95 28.05 35.68
C ILE A 475 21.08 28.41 34.20
N LEU A 476 21.54 29.63 33.90
CA LEU A 476 21.72 30.04 32.52
C LEU A 476 22.73 29.12 31.81
N ARG A 477 23.79 28.67 32.48
CA ARG A 477 24.73 27.68 31.94
C ARG A 477 24.11 26.29 31.75
N VAL A 478 23.19 25.86 32.60
CA VAL A 478 22.44 24.60 32.44
C VAL A 478 21.44 24.68 31.28
N ILE A 479 20.88 25.86 31.02
CA ILE A 479 19.97 26.10 29.90
C ILE A 479 20.74 26.27 28.58
N VAL A 480 21.82 27.07 28.59
CA VAL A 480 22.67 27.41 27.43
C VAL A 480 23.68 26.32 27.10
N GLY A 481 24.17 25.55 28.08
CA GLY A 481 25.20 24.52 27.89
C GLY A 481 24.80 23.39 26.93
N VAL A 482 23.50 23.28 26.61
CA VAL A 482 22.98 22.38 25.58
C VAL A 482 23.24 22.92 24.15
N LEU A 483 23.36 24.25 23.97
CA LEU A 483 23.62 24.89 22.67
C LEU A 483 25.02 24.57 22.12
N SER A 484 25.99 24.27 22.99
CA SER A 484 27.38 24.00 22.57
C SER A 484 27.65 22.56 22.12
N SER A 485 26.70 21.64 22.29
CA SER A 485 26.86 20.22 21.96
C SER A 485 26.24 19.79 20.62
N GLY A 486 25.54 20.68 19.91
CA GLY A 486 24.67 20.28 18.79
C GLY A 486 24.85 20.94 17.42
N LEU A 487 25.65 22.00 17.27
CA LEU A 487 25.74 22.73 15.99
C LEU A 487 27.18 23.04 15.61
N PHE A 488 27.69 22.26 14.64
CA PHE A 488 28.60 22.59 13.52
C PHE A 488 29.39 21.33 13.13
N PRO A 489 28.94 20.50 12.17
CA PRO A 489 29.89 19.73 11.36
C PRO A 489 30.62 20.73 10.46
N GLY A 490 31.95 20.61 10.49
CA GLY A 490 32.90 21.59 9.97
C GLY A 490 32.65 22.07 8.54
N SER A 491 32.92 23.34 8.37
CA SER A 491 33.48 23.91 7.15
C SER A 491 34.58 23.00 6.59
N CYS A 492 34.38 22.50 5.36
CA CYS A 492 35.44 21.89 4.56
C CYS A 492 36.59 22.89 4.35
N PRO A 493 37.85 22.51 4.61
CA PRO A 493 39.00 23.25 4.09
C PRO A 493 39.44 22.64 2.74
N ARG A 494 39.31 23.47 1.69
CA ARG A 494 39.86 23.40 0.32
C ARG A 494 39.45 22.25 -0.60
#